data_AF-A0A7Z9JGB5-F1
#
_entry.id   AF-A0A7Z9JGB5-F1
#
_cell.length_a   1.000
_cell.length_b   1.000
_cell.length_c   1.000
_cell.angle_alpha   90.00
_cell.angle_beta   90.00
_cell.angle_gamma   90.00
#
_symmetry.space_group_name_H-M   'P 1'
#
loop_
_entity.id
_entity.type
_entity.pdbx_description
1 polymer ?
#
loop_
_entity_poly.entity_id
_entity_poly.type
_entity_poly.pdbx_seq_one_letter_code
_entity_poly.pdbx_strand_id
1 'polypeptide(L)'
;MLPFTRESLVSDKYQLAVERSLIDFRLGLARSQGVEFTWANDDTRVFLATSNGAYTLNGVSAAGNNPTPPWGILAQDVEWAFTARAEFLLEGNWSQFNQFTSPIGSETATMVGVAVHGQQGERVGGGNLKQDQYGITADLSMNFDGMSFFISGTMHNQKNITRTIPNADWVGYVAQASTYMTDKTELFMRFEGGGVMQNTMGGDDVHILSAGVNWYLDGHGLKVTSDYGWSFGEISAGMQNWM
;
A
#
# COMPACT_ATOMS: atom_id res chain seq x y z
N MET A 1 2.29 6.18 -8.67
CA MET A 1 2.39 4.91 -7.93
C MET A 1 1.44 3.95 -8.62
N LEU A 2 1.71 2.64 -8.61
CA LEU A 2 0.77 1.69 -9.22
C LEU A 2 -0.53 1.63 -8.40
N PRO A 3 -1.71 1.49 -9.05
CA PRO A 3 -2.98 1.51 -8.37
C PRO A 3 -3.22 0.18 -7.67
N PHE A 4 -2.69 0.02 -6.45
CA PHE A 4 -2.79 -1.23 -5.68
C PHE A 4 -3.32 -1.00 -4.26
N THR A 5 -2.48 -0.54 -3.33
CA THR A 5 -2.89 -0.26 -1.94
C THR A 5 -3.48 1.15 -1.81
N ARG A 6 -4.55 1.28 -1.03
CA ARG A 6 -5.23 2.58 -0.84
C ARG A 6 -4.35 3.61 -0.12
N GLU A 7 -3.57 3.19 0.87
CA GLU A 7 -2.65 4.07 1.62
C GLU A 7 -1.64 4.75 0.70
N SER A 8 -1.07 4.01 -0.25
CA SER A 8 -0.21 4.53 -1.32
C SER A 8 -0.92 5.54 -2.24
N LEU A 9 -2.22 5.35 -2.49
CA LEU A 9 -3.01 6.22 -3.37
C LEU A 9 -3.54 7.49 -2.70
N VAL A 10 -3.56 7.54 -1.36
CA VAL A 10 -3.79 8.79 -0.62
C VAL A 10 -2.49 9.57 -0.55
N SER A 11 -2.55 10.86 -0.86
CA SER A 11 -1.39 11.75 -0.81
C SER A 11 -0.80 11.81 0.61
N ASP A 12 0.53 11.91 0.70
CA ASP A 12 1.26 11.97 1.97
C ASP A 12 0.73 13.05 2.93
N LYS A 13 0.34 14.22 2.41
CA LYS A 13 -0.24 15.33 3.20
C LYS A 13 -1.62 15.01 3.83
N TYR A 14 -2.31 13.99 3.31
CA TYR A 14 -3.65 13.58 3.72
C TYR A 14 -3.66 12.25 4.50
N GLN A 15 -2.49 11.77 4.92
CA GLN A 15 -2.34 10.66 5.86
C GLN A 15 -2.69 11.10 7.29
N LEU A 16 -3.14 10.14 8.11
CA LEU A 16 -3.39 10.37 9.55
C LEU A 16 -2.08 10.38 10.34
N ALA A 17 -1.26 9.33 10.17
CA ALA A 17 0.03 9.20 10.83
C ALA A 17 1.14 10.00 10.11
N VAL A 18 2.27 10.19 10.78
CA VAL A 18 3.46 10.84 10.22
C VAL A 18 3.99 10.06 9.02
N GLU A 19 4.00 8.73 9.12
CA GLU A 19 4.39 7.83 8.04
C GLU A 19 3.27 6.86 7.66
N ARG A 20 3.31 6.36 6.42
CA ARG A 20 2.46 5.25 5.97
C ARG A 20 2.76 3.97 6.79
N SER A 21 1.84 3.02 6.75
CA SER A 21 2.07 1.71 7.37
C SER A 21 3.31 1.02 6.82
N LEU A 22 4.01 0.26 7.66
CA LEU A 22 5.07 -0.67 7.27
C LEU A 22 4.55 -1.69 6.25
N ILE A 23 3.28 -2.05 6.36
CA ILE A 23 2.57 -2.92 5.43
C ILE A 23 2.47 -2.28 4.04
N ASP A 24 2.06 -1.02 3.92
CA ASP A 24 2.03 -0.33 2.63
C ASP A 24 3.44 -0.13 2.06
N PHE A 25 4.42 0.17 2.90
CA PHE A 25 5.81 0.29 2.46
C PHE A 25 6.36 -1.03 1.89
N ARG A 26 6.08 -2.16 2.55
CA ARG A 26 6.65 -3.45 2.19
C ARG A 26 5.82 -4.23 1.17
N LEU A 27 4.50 -4.28 1.34
CA LEU A 27 3.54 -5.03 0.50
C LEU A 27 2.78 -4.14 -0.49
N GLY A 28 2.92 -2.82 -0.43
CA GLY A 28 2.41 -1.94 -1.47
C GLY A 28 3.20 -2.08 -2.78
N LEU A 29 2.70 -1.42 -3.82
CA LEU A 29 3.42 -1.30 -5.08
C LEU A 29 4.03 0.11 -5.14
N ALA A 30 5.36 0.16 -5.14
CA ALA A 30 6.09 1.42 -5.26
C ALA A 30 5.82 2.12 -6.60
N ARG A 31 6.58 3.18 -6.87
CA ARG A 31 6.52 3.85 -8.17
C ARG A 31 7.07 2.93 -9.25
N SER A 32 6.38 2.86 -10.37
CA SER A 32 6.82 2.18 -11.58
C SER A 32 6.58 3.07 -12.79
N GLN A 33 7.22 2.73 -13.91
CA GLN A 33 7.01 3.39 -15.20
C GLN A 33 6.13 2.51 -16.07
N GLY A 34 5.16 3.09 -16.75
CA GLY A 34 4.18 2.34 -17.52
C GLY A 34 3.09 3.21 -18.11
N VAL A 35 2.06 2.54 -18.63
CA VAL A 35 0.83 3.17 -19.14
C VAL A 35 -0.31 2.72 -18.25
N GLU A 36 -1.10 3.68 -17.78
CA GLU A 36 -2.31 3.45 -17.01
C GLU A 36 -3.53 3.96 -17.77
N PHE A 37 -4.57 3.15 -17.80
CA PHE A 37 -5.90 3.48 -18.27
C PHE A 37 -6.83 3.57 -17.07
N THR A 38 -7.57 4.68 -16.98
CA THR A 38 -8.58 4.90 -15.96
C THR A 38 -9.95 5.01 -16.61
N TRP A 39 -10.89 4.20 -16.14
CA TRP A 39 -12.31 4.35 -16.43
C TRP A 39 -13.03 4.73 -15.14
N ALA A 40 -13.88 5.74 -15.19
CA ALA A 40 -14.56 6.26 -14.02
C ALA A 40 -15.98 6.69 -14.37
N ASN A 41 -16.93 6.22 -13.55
CA ASN A 41 -18.32 6.65 -13.50
C ASN A 41 -18.61 7.24 -12.10
N ASP A 42 -19.88 7.53 -11.82
CA ASP A 42 -20.31 8.14 -10.56
C ASP A 42 -20.06 7.23 -9.35
N ASP A 43 -20.25 5.93 -9.50
CA ASP A 43 -20.22 4.92 -8.44
C ASP A 43 -19.05 3.93 -8.55
N THR A 44 -18.37 3.87 -9.69
CA THR A 44 -17.26 2.92 -9.92
C THR A 44 -16.06 3.56 -10.60
N ARG A 45 -14.85 3.21 -10.15
CA ARG A 45 -13.58 3.53 -10.82
C ARG A 45 -12.78 2.27 -11.05
N VAL A 46 -12.21 2.14 -12.24
CA VAL A 46 -11.35 1.02 -12.63
C VAL A 46 -10.06 1.58 -13.20
N PHE A 47 -8.94 1.09 -12.68
CA PHE A 47 -7.59 1.43 -13.08
C PHE A 47 -6.92 0.17 -13.63
N LEU A 48 -6.31 0.27 -14.81
CA LEU A 48 -5.59 -0.81 -15.46
C LEU A 48 -4.22 -0.29 -15.88
N ALA A 49 -3.15 -0.87 -15.37
CA ALA A 49 -1.78 -0.44 -15.66
C ALA A 49 -0.93 -1.61 -16.18
N THR A 50 -0.17 -1.35 -17.24
CA THR A 50 0.98 -2.18 -17.64
C THR A 50 2.26 -1.40 -17.37
N SER A 51 3.29 -2.03 -16.80
CA SER A 51 4.45 -1.31 -16.26
C SER A 51 5.72 -2.16 -16.23
N ASN A 52 6.83 -1.54 -15.82
CA ASN A 52 8.11 -2.20 -15.57
C ASN A 52 8.16 -2.96 -14.22
N GLY A 53 7.01 -3.17 -13.56
CA GLY A 53 6.89 -3.96 -12.34
C GLY A 53 7.18 -3.18 -11.05
N ALA A 54 7.03 -3.87 -9.92
CA ALA A 54 7.26 -3.38 -8.57
C ALA A 54 8.48 -4.08 -7.94
N TYR A 55 9.31 -3.27 -7.26
CA TYR A 55 10.54 -3.72 -6.60
C TYR A 55 10.34 -4.18 -5.13
N THR A 56 9.19 -3.86 -4.54
CA THR A 56 8.87 -4.19 -3.13
C THR A 56 8.91 -5.71 -2.88
N LEU A 57 9.14 -6.13 -1.63
CA LEU A 57 9.24 -7.55 -1.19
C LEU A 57 10.44 -8.36 -1.69
N ASN A 58 11.62 -7.76 -1.86
CA ASN A 58 12.70 -8.41 -2.61
C ASN A 58 12.19 -8.83 -4.01
N GLY A 59 11.31 -8.00 -4.60
CA GLY A 59 10.69 -8.25 -5.89
C GLY A 59 11.74 -8.35 -7.01
N VAL A 60 11.28 -8.46 -8.25
CA VAL A 60 12.20 -8.65 -9.38
C VAL A 60 13.22 -7.50 -9.39
N SER A 61 14.51 -7.81 -9.21
CA SER A 61 15.60 -6.82 -9.10
C SER A 61 15.64 -5.85 -10.30
N ALA A 62 15.13 -6.30 -11.45
CA ALA A 62 14.98 -5.54 -12.67
C ALA A 62 14.04 -4.32 -12.50
N ALA A 63 12.99 -4.43 -11.68
CA ALA A 63 12.07 -3.32 -11.36
C ALA A 63 12.71 -2.23 -10.48
N GLY A 64 13.88 -2.49 -9.86
CA GLY A 64 14.66 -1.51 -9.10
C GLY A 64 15.63 -0.71 -9.98
N ASN A 65 15.97 -1.22 -11.16
CA ASN A 65 16.75 -0.47 -12.14
C ASN A 65 15.77 0.40 -12.92
N ASN A 66 15.74 1.69 -12.59
CA ASN A 66 15.09 2.70 -13.42
C ASN A 66 16.16 3.46 -14.23
N PRO A 67 16.73 2.84 -15.26
CA PRO A 67 17.84 3.41 -16.00
C PRO A 67 17.46 4.74 -16.66
N THR A 68 18.36 5.72 -16.57
CA THR A 68 18.16 7.04 -17.16
C THR A 68 18.20 6.93 -18.70
N PRO A 69 17.26 7.56 -19.44
CA PRO A 69 17.32 7.59 -20.90
C PRO A 69 18.67 8.15 -21.40
N PRO A 70 19.23 7.67 -22.53
CA PRO A 70 18.63 6.74 -23.51
C PRO A 70 18.91 5.25 -23.26
N TRP A 71 19.74 4.91 -22.27
CA TRP A 71 20.29 3.56 -22.09
C TRP A 71 19.32 2.58 -21.40
N GLY A 72 18.21 3.10 -20.90
CA GLY A 72 17.25 2.31 -20.16
C GLY A 72 16.41 1.32 -20.93
N ILE A 73 16.36 1.46 -22.25
CA ILE A 73 15.74 0.49 -23.16
C ILE A 73 16.52 -0.84 -23.20
N LEU A 74 17.79 -0.86 -22.77
CA LEU A 74 18.67 -2.03 -22.85
C LEU A 74 18.94 -2.69 -21.50
N ALA A 75 18.42 -2.14 -20.40
CA ALA A 75 18.57 -2.75 -19.08
C ALA A 75 17.50 -3.82 -18.86
N GLN A 76 17.85 -4.85 -18.10
CA GLN A 76 16.92 -5.91 -17.71
C GLN A 76 15.71 -5.31 -16.98
N ASP A 77 14.50 -5.70 -17.39
CA ASP A 77 13.22 -5.32 -16.79
C ASP A 77 12.40 -6.57 -16.38
N VAL A 78 11.11 -6.38 -16.10
CA VAL A 78 10.15 -7.49 -15.99
C VAL A 78 9.62 -7.82 -17.38
N GLU A 79 9.47 -9.11 -17.69
CA GLU A 79 8.98 -9.54 -19.00
C GLU A 79 7.54 -9.08 -19.25
N TRP A 80 6.74 -9.03 -18.18
CA TRP A 80 5.47 -8.34 -18.15
C TRP A 80 5.11 -8.00 -16.70
N ALA A 81 4.40 -6.88 -16.50
CA ALA A 81 3.72 -6.60 -15.25
C ALA A 81 2.40 -5.88 -15.50
N PHE A 82 1.38 -6.29 -14.76
CA PHE A 82 0.03 -5.75 -14.84
C PHE A 82 -0.50 -5.47 -13.43
N THR A 83 -1.18 -4.34 -13.28
CA THR A 83 -1.90 -3.98 -12.06
C THR A 83 -3.31 -3.55 -12.43
N ALA A 84 -4.31 -4.07 -11.73
CA ALA A 84 -5.68 -3.63 -11.86
C ALA A 84 -6.26 -3.30 -10.49
N ARG A 85 -7.03 -2.22 -10.41
CA ARG A 85 -7.81 -1.84 -9.22
C ARG A 85 -9.21 -1.43 -9.61
N ALA A 86 -10.17 -1.88 -8.83
CA ALA A 86 -11.55 -1.42 -8.91
C ALA A 86 -11.93 -0.81 -7.55
N GLU A 87 -12.56 0.35 -7.58
CA GLU A 87 -13.11 1.04 -6.43
C GLU A 87 -14.60 1.24 -6.65
N PHE A 88 -15.40 0.90 -5.63
CA PHE A 88 -16.84 1.00 -5.63
C PHE A 88 -17.26 1.98 -4.52
N LEU A 89 -17.96 3.04 -4.92
CA LEU A 89 -18.55 4.00 -4.02
C LEU A 89 -19.95 3.50 -3.64
N LEU A 90 -20.12 3.19 -2.35
CA LEU A 90 -21.41 2.75 -1.82
C LEU A 90 -22.26 3.93 -1.38
N GLU A 91 -21.61 4.98 -0.84
CA GLU A 91 -22.27 6.19 -0.35
C GLU A 91 -21.29 7.37 -0.36
N GLY A 92 -21.82 8.58 -0.53
CA GLY A 92 -21.07 9.84 -0.45
C GLY A 92 -20.44 10.26 -1.77
N ASN A 93 -19.29 10.94 -1.71
CA ASN A 93 -18.59 11.50 -2.84
C ASN A 93 -17.12 11.05 -2.89
N TRP A 94 -16.60 10.83 -4.10
CA TRP A 94 -15.18 10.46 -4.30
C TRP A 94 -14.18 11.44 -3.68
N SER A 95 -14.52 12.73 -3.62
CA SER A 95 -13.65 13.76 -3.05
C SER A 95 -13.36 13.53 -1.56
N GLN A 96 -14.30 12.94 -0.82
CA GLN A 96 -14.15 12.64 0.60
C GLN A 96 -13.08 11.59 0.86
N PHE A 97 -12.85 10.70 -0.11
CA PHE A 97 -11.83 9.66 0.00
C PHE A 97 -10.43 10.13 -0.38
N ASN A 98 -10.24 11.37 -0.84
CA ASN A 98 -8.89 11.89 -1.11
C ASN A 98 -8.02 12.04 0.15
N GLN A 99 -8.61 11.82 1.33
CA GLN A 99 -7.99 11.94 2.64
C GLN A 99 -8.52 10.87 3.60
N PHE A 100 -7.74 10.55 4.63
CA PHE A 100 -8.14 9.62 5.69
C PHE A 100 -8.82 10.31 6.88
N THR A 101 -9.16 11.59 6.76
CA THR A 101 -9.80 12.36 7.82
C THR A 101 -11.20 12.81 7.38
N SER A 102 -12.13 12.89 8.33
CA SER A 102 -13.49 13.37 8.09
C SER A 102 -13.84 14.47 9.10
N PRO A 103 -13.71 15.76 8.72
CA PRO A 103 -14.05 16.88 9.60
C PRO A 103 -15.50 16.85 10.08
N ILE A 104 -15.77 17.48 11.22
CA ILE A 104 -17.13 17.64 11.75
C ILE A 104 -17.99 18.39 10.72
N GLY A 105 -19.22 17.92 10.50
CA GLY A 105 -20.15 18.36 9.48
C GLY A 105 -20.01 17.66 8.13
N SER A 106 -19.14 16.65 8.01
CA SER A 106 -18.99 15.85 6.78
C SER A 106 -20.12 14.86 6.61
N GLU A 107 -20.55 14.66 5.37
CA GLU A 107 -21.52 13.61 5.00
C GLU A 107 -20.93 12.21 5.18
N THR A 108 -21.77 11.22 5.47
CA THR A 108 -21.35 9.82 5.50
C THR A 108 -20.92 9.39 4.10
N ALA A 109 -19.79 8.70 4.02
CA ALA A 109 -19.31 8.12 2.78
C ALA A 109 -18.70 6.74 3.03
N THR A 110 -19.00 5.78 2.16
CA THR A 110 -18.38 4.45 2.20
C THR A 110 -17.88 4.04 0.83
N MET A 111 -16.67 3.49 0.77
CA MET A 111 -16.03 2.99 -0.44
C MET A 111 -15.29 1.68 -0.16
N VAL A 112 -15.38 0.75 -1.12
CA VAL A 112 -14.65 -0.52 -1.11
C VAL A 112 -13.72 -0.56 -2.31
N GLY A 113 -12.47 -0.98 -2.08
CA GLY A 113 -11.45 -1.16 -3.11
C GLY A 113 -10.98 -2.61 -3.17
N VAL A 114 -10.69 -3.09 -4.37
CA VAL A 114 -9.96 -4.35 -4.60
C VAL A 114 -8.95 -4.15 -5.70
N ALA A 115 -7.76 -4.70 -5.54
CA ALA A 115 -6.73 -4.65 -6.56
C ALA A 115 -5.96 -5.97 -6.66
N VAL A 116 -5.45 -6.23 -7.86
CA VAL A 116 -4.60 -7.37 -8.18
C VAL A 116 -3.36 -6.88 -8.91
N HIS A 117 -2.27 -7.61 -8.71
CA HIS A 117 -1.00 -7.37 -9.36
C HIS A 117 -0.41 -8.69 -9.81
N GLY A 118 0.22 -8.71 -10.97
CA GLY A 118 1.01 -9.83 -11.46
C GLY A 118 2.23 -9.31 -12.19
N GLN A 119 3.38 -9.92 -11.92
CA GLN A 119 4.60 -9.64 -12.65
C GLN A 119 5.45 -10.90 -12.79
N GLN A 120 6.20 -10.97 -13.88
CA GLN A 120 7.11 -12.05 -14.19
C GLN A 120 8.49 -11.49 -14.51
N GLY A 121 9.50 -11.98 -13.80
CA GLY A 121 10.88 -11.59 -14.03
C GLY A 121 11.42 -12.10 -15.37
N GLU A 122 12.25 -11.29 -16.01
CA GLU A 122 12.94 -11.68 -17.24
C GLU A 122 13.97 -12.80 -16.99
N ARG A 123 14.14 -13.70 -17.97
CA ARG A 123 15.15 -14.77 -17.89
C ARG A 123 16.50 -14.26 -18.36
N VAL A 124 17.37 -13.92 -17.42
CA VAL A 124 18.80 -13.71 -17.69
C VAL A 124 19.50 -15.05 -17.80
N GLY A 125 20.29 -15.24 -18.87
CA GLY A 125 21.02 -16.49 -19.12
C GLY A 125 21.86 -16.95 -17.93
N GLY A 126 21.99 -18.27 -17.73
CA GLY A 126 22.81 -18.85 -16.66
C GLY A 126 22.07 -19.61 -15.55
N GLY A 127 20.98 -20.33 -15.86
CA GLY A 127 20.40 -21.33 -14.94
C GLY A 127 19.69 -20.77 -13.69
N ASN A 128 19.34 -19.48 -13.69
CA ASN A 128 18.48 -18.85 -12.70
C ASN A 128 17.00 -19.07 -13.05
N LEU A 129 16.17 -19.26 -12.03
CA LEU A 129 14.71 -19.40 -12.16
C LEU A 129 14.09 -17.99 -12.32
N LYS A 130 12.99 -17.89 -13.08
CA LYS A 130 12.23 -16.63 -13.17
C LYS A 130 11.59 -16.34 -11.82
N GLN A 131 11.75 -15.13 -11.31
CA GLN A 131 11.07 -14.70 -10.09
C GLN A 131 9.73 -14.09 -10.48
N ASP A 132 8.64 -14.65 -9.96
CA ASP A 132 7.29 -14.19 -10.26
C ASP A 132 6.66 -13.66 -8.98
N GLN A 133 5.78 -12.66 -9.10
CA GLN A 133 5.04 -12.10 -7.98
C GLN A 133 3.60 -11.83 -8.35
N TYR A 134 2.69 -12.28 -7.50
CA TYR A 134 1.26 -12.07 -7.64
C TYR A 134 0.71 -11.51 -6.33
N GLY A 135 0.00 -10.39 -6.41
CA GLY A 135 -0.56 -9.71 -5.26
C GLY A 135 -2.07 -9.53 -5.38
N ILE A 136 -2.76 -9.59 -4.25
CA ILE A 136 -4.16 -9.15 -4.13
C ILE A 136 -4.26 -8.26 -2.89
N THR A 137 -5.08 -7.22 -2.98
CA THR A 137 -5.42 -6.39 -1.83
C THR A 137 -6.88 -6.00 -1.88
N ALA A 138 -7.49 -5.86 -0.71
CA ALA A 138 -8.83 -5.34 -0.55
C ALA A 138 -8.84 -4.32 0.59
N ASP A 139 -9.66 -3.29 0.45
CA ASP A 139 -9.77 -2.22 1.43
C ASP A 139 -11.19 -1.68 1.54
N LEU A 140 -11.50 -1.15 2.71
CA LEU A 140 -12.76 -0.50 3.06
C LEU A 140 -12.42 0.83 3.71
N SER A 141 -13.00 1.91 3.19
CA SER A 141 -12.91 3.25 3.76
C SER A 141 -14.30 3.75 4.11
N MET A 142 -14.48 4.24 5.32
CA MET A 142 -15.72 4.82 5.81
C MET A 142 -15.41 6.17 6.44
N ASN A 143 -16.13 7.20 6.03
CA ASN A 143 -16.11 8.53 6.62
C ASN A 143 -17.49 8.82 7.19
N PHE A 144 -17.52 9.37 8.40
CA PHE A 144 -18.72 9.81 9.10
C PHE A 144 -18.53 11.25 9.58
N ASP A 145 -19.55 11.83 10.20
CA ASP A 145 -19.45 13.14 10.83
C ASP A 145 -18.39 13.13 11.96
N GLY A 146 -17.22 13.73 11.70
CA GLY A 146 -16.14 13.82 12.67
C GLY A 146 -15.37 12.51 12.92
N MET A 147 -15.60 11.45 12.14
CA MET A 147 -14.90 10.16 12.32
C MET A 147 -14.52 9.53 10.98
N SER A 148 -13.40 8.81 10.94
CA SER A 148 -13.03 7.97 9.80
C SER A 148 -12.61 6.57 10.26
N PHE A 149 -12.80 5.61 9.37
CA PHE A 149 -12.36 4.23 9.55
C PHE A 149 -11.82 3.70 8.23
N PHE A 150 -10.67 3.04 8.30
CA PHE A 150 -10.05 2.39 7.16
C PHE A 150 -9.51 1.03 7.59
N ILE A 151 -9.78 0.01 6.78
CA ILE A 151 -9.17 -1.31 6.94
C ILE A 151 -8.72 -1.83 5.59
N SER A 152 -7.58 -2.48 5.54
CA SER A 152 -7.06 -3.13 4.35
C SER A 152 -6.38 -4.45 4.70
N GLY A 153 -6.40 -5.36 3.73
CA GLY A 153 -5.68 -6.62 3.76
C GLY A 153 -5.00 -6.85 2.43
N THR A 154 -3.74 -7.27 2.47
CA THR A 154 -2.88 -7.49 1.31
C THR A 154 -2.22 -8.85 1.42
N MET A 155 -2.16 -9.58 0.31
CA MET A 155 -1.45 -10.84 0.19
C MET A 155 -0.59 -10.84 -1.07
N HIS A 156 0.62 -11.38 -0.97
CA HIS A 156 1.47 -11.64 -2.14
C HIS A 156 1.98 -13.06 -2.12
N ASN A 157 1.99 -13.73 -3.28
CA ASN A 157 2.76 -14.94 -3.52
C ASN A 157 3.97 -14.58 -4.40
N GLN A 158 5.16 -14.95 -3.94
CA GLN A 158 6.38 -14.85 -4.71
C GLN A 158 6.94 -16.24 -4.99
N LYS A 159 7.36 -16.48 -6.23
CA LYS A 159 7.98 -17.73 -6.65
C LYS A 159 9.46 -17.55 -6.88
N ASN A 160 10.22 -18.60 -6.58
CA ASN A 160 11.65 -18.70 -6.84
C ASN A 160 12.47 -17.58 -6.16
N ILE A 161 12.16 -17.23 -4.91
CA ILE A 161 12.92 -16.23 -4.13
C ILE A 161 14.41 -16.63 -4.06
N THR A 162 14.68 -17.91 -3.81
CA THR A 162 16.01 -18.50 -3.93
C THR A 162 15.92 -19.91 -4.51
N ARG A 163 17.06 -20.53 -4.85
CA ARG A 163 17.09 -21.94 -5.30
C ARG A 163 16.54 -22.93 -4.27
N THR A 164 16.55 -22.57 -2.99
CA THR A 164 16.11 -23.42 -1.88
C THR A 164 14.72 -23.04 -1.36
N ILE A 165 14.18 -21.89 -1.78
CA ILE A 165 12.87 -21.38 -1.35
C ILE A 165 12.00 -21.20 -2.59
N PRO A 166 11.23 -22.24 -2.96
CA PRO A 166 10.47 -22.26 -4.22
C PRO A 166 9.30 -21.27 -4.22
N ASN A 167 8.74 -20.96 -3.05
CA ASN A 167 7.68 -19.98 -2.89
C ASN A 167 7.73 -19.32 -1.50
N ALA A 168 7.25 -18.08 -1.43
CA ALA A 168 6.88 -17.44 -0.17
C ALA A 168 5.56 -16.67 -0.32
N ASP A 169 4.77 -16.70 0.74
CA ASP A 169 3.49 -16.01 0.87
C ASP A 169 3.63 -14.93 1.94
N TRP A 170 3.28 -13.72 1.55
CA TRP A 170 3.32 -12.55 2.41
C TRP A 170 1.90 -12.11 2.70
N VAL A 171 1.61 -11.80 3.95
CA VAL A 171 0.32 -11.29 4.42
C VAL A 171 0.55 -9.98 5.12
N GLY A 172 -0.37 -9.03 4.96
CA GLY A 172 -0.41 -7.83 5.76
C GLY A 172 -1.81 -7.30 5.89
N TYR A 173 -2.06 -6.61 6.98
CA TYR A 173 -3.31 -5.95 7.26
C TYR A 173 -3.05 -4.66 8.02
N VAL A 174 -3.90 -3.68 7.76
CA VAL A 174 -3.87 -2.38 8.42
C VAL A 174 -5.29 -2.00 8.76
N ALA A 175 -5.53 -1.60 9.99
CA ALA A 175 -6.77 -0.99 10.44
C ALA A 175 -6.44 0.34 11.11
N GLN A 176 -7.06 1.42 10.67
CA GLN A 176 -6.93 2.73 11.30
C GLN A 176 -8.29 3.38 11.48
N ALA A 177 -8.42 4.17 12.53
CA ALA A 177 -9.60 4.94 12.82
C ALA A 177 -9.20 6.30 13.36
N SER A 178 -9.99 7.32 13.09
CA SER A 178 -9.83 8.64 13.68
C SER A 178 -11.15 9.24 14.14
N THR A 179 -11.05 10.20 15.05
CA THR A 179 -12.19 10.98 15.51
C THR A 179 -11.75 12.39 15.92
N TYR A 180 -12.54 13.39 15.53
CA TYR A 180 -12.36 14.78 15.96
C TYR A 180 -12.84 14.93 17.40
N MET A 181 -11.93 15.34 18.29
CA MET A 181 -12.26 15.73 19.66
C MET A 181 -12.72 17.19 19.75
N THR A 182 -12.26 18.01 18.80
CA THR A 182 -12.62 19.42 18.61
C THR A 182 -12.56 19.72 17.12
N ASP A 183 -13.07 20.86 16.66
CA ASP A 183 -13.05 21.27 15.24
C ASP A 183 -11.65 21.31 14.59
N LYS A 184 -10.58 21.27 15.40
CA LYS A 184 -9.19 21.33 14.93
C LYS A 184 -8.33 20.16 15.38
N THR A 185 -8.80 19.32 16.28
CA THR A 185 -7.98 18.26 16.90
C THR A 185 -8.60 16.91 16.65
N GLU A 186 -7.87 16.05 15.96
CA GLU A 186 -8.28 14.69 15.61
C GLU A 186 -7.33 13.70 16.27
N LEU A 187 -7.90 12.76 17.01
CA LEU A 187 -7.17 11.60 17.52
C LEU A 187 -7.26 10.49 16.50
N PHE A 188 -6.17 9.72 16.34
CA PHE A 188 -6.18 8.53 15.52
C PHE A 188 -5.45 7.38 16.18
N MET A 189 -5.82 6.18 15.74
CA MET A 189 -5.14 4.94 16.09
C MET A 189 -5.01 4.10 14.83
N ARG A 190 -3.85 3.45 14.66
CA ARG A 190 -3.57 2.51 13.58
C ARG A 190 -2.96 1.24 14.15
N PHE A 191 -3.57 0.11 13.85
CA PHE A 191 -2.99 -1.20 14.06
C PHE A 191 -2.55 -1.75 12.70
N GLU A 192 -1.33 -2.24 12.62
CA GLU A 192 -0.79 -2.88 11.44
C GLU A 192 -0.10 -4.18 11.82
N GLY A 193 -0.16 -5.16 10.93
CA GLY A 193 0.62 -6.36 11.11
C GLY A 193 0.64 -7.26 9.90
N GLY A 194 1.57 -8.22 9.91
CA GLY A 194 1.83 -9.07 8.77
C GLY A 194 3.26 -9.58 8.71
N GLY A 195 3.55 -10.42 7.73
CA GLY A 195 4.83 -11.10 7.64
C GLY A 195 4.86 -12.12 6.53
N VAL A 196 5.97 -12.86 6.50
CA VAL A 196 6.15 -14.00 5.61
C VAL A 196 5.67 -15.27 6.32
N MET A 197 4.74 -15.98 5.70
CA MET A 197 4.10 -17.15 6.32
C MET A 197 5.06 -18.35 6.45
N GLN A 198 6.16 -18.38 5.69
CA GLN A 198 7.12 -19.47 5.71
C GLN A 198 8.16 -19.28 6.83
N ASN A 199 8.21 -20.24 7.74
CA ASN A 199 9.20 -20.29 8.83
C ASN A 199 10.66 -20.23 8.35
N THR A 200 10.95 -20.75 7.15
CA THR A 200 12.30 -20.70 6.55
C THR A 200 12.75 -19.29 6.17
N MET A 201 11.84 -18.32 6.15
CA MET A 201 12.07 -16.91 5.86
C MET A 201 11.94 -16.01 7.11
N GLY A 202 11.82 -16.61 8.29
CA GLY A 202 11.66 -15.91 9.56
C GLY A 202 10.37 -16.30 10.28
N GLY A 203 9.27 -16.53 9.58
CA GLY A 203 7.98 -16.96 10.16
C GLY A 203 7.31 -15.97 11.14
N ASP A 204 8.01 -14.90 11.51
CA ASP A 204 7.55 -13.92 12.48
C ASP A 204 6.76 -12.79 11.81
N ASP A 205 5.58 -12.53 12.37
CA ASP A 205 4.73 -11.42 11.99
C ASP A 205 5.11 -10.17 12.80
N VAL A 206 5.19 -9.04 12.11
CA VAL A 206 5.25 -7.74 12.77
C VAL A 206 3.84 -7.36 13.21
N HIS A 207 3.71 -6.83 14.42
CA HIS A 207 2.47 -6.19 14.87
C HIS A 207 2.83 -4.86 15.52
N ILE A 208 2.23 -3.77 15.06
CA ILE A 208 2.48 -2.42 15.57
C ILE A 208 1.15 -1.74 15.84
N LEU A 209 1.02 -1.17 17.03
CA LEU A 209 -0.06 -0.25 17.37
C LEU A 209 0.50 1.16 17.45
N SER A 210 -0.01 2.04 16.62
CA SER A 210 0.29 3.46 16.62
C SER A 210 -0.92 4.25 17.10
N ALA A 211 -0.68 5.27 17.92
CA ALA A 211 -1.69 6.24 18.32
C ALA A 211 -1.10 7.64 18.22
N GLY A 212 -1.94 8.61 17.85
CA GLY A 212 -1.47 9.96 17.63
C GLY A 212 -2.58 11.01 17.60
N VAL A 213 -2.12 12.25 17.45
CA VAL A 213 -2.95 13.45 17.40
C VAL A 213 -2.56 14.28 16.18
N ASN A 214 -3.57 14.69 15.43
CA ASN A 214 -3.47 15.70 14.37
C ASN A 214 -4.09 17.01 14.87
N TRP A 215 -3.33 18.09 14.80
CA TRP A 215 -3.80 19.44 15.06
C TRP A 215 -3.77 20.27 13.78
N TYR A 216 -4.96 20.61 13.29
CA TYR A 216 -5.20 21.36 12.08
C TYR A 216 -5.29 22.86 12.39
N LEU A 217 -4.22 23.59 12.09
CA LEU A 217 -4.17 25.05 12.32
C LEU A 217 -4.86 25.81 11.19
N ASP A 218 -4.71 25.32 9.95
CA ASP A 218 -5.33 25.84 8.73
C ASP A 218 -5.74 24.70 7.79
N GLY A 219 -6.62 23.83 8.27
CA GLY A 219 -6.98 22.58 7.56
C GLY A 219 -5.74 21.79 7.16
N HIS A 220 -5.65 21.40 5.90
CA HIS A 220 -4.46 20.72 5.36
C HIS A 220 -3.32 21.65 4.92
N GLY A 221 -3.49 22.98 5.03
CA GLY A 221 -2.44 23.97 4.72
C GLY A 221 -1.35 24.03 5.79
N LEU A 222 -1.74 23.85 7.07
CA LEU A 222 -0.83 23.71 8.19
C LEU A 222 -1.38 22.70 9.21
N LYS A 223 -0.70 21.55 9.32
CA LYS A 223 -1.02 20.46 10.22
C LYS A 223 0.20 20.11 11.08
N VAL A 224 0.00 19.98 12.38
CA VAL A 224 0.99 19.41 13.31
C VAL A 224 0.52 18.03 13.71
N THR A 225 1.37 17.02 13.50
CA THR A 225 1.08 15.62 13.84
C THR A 225 2.10 15.12 14.84
N SER A 226 1.64 14.40 15.85
CA SER A 226 2.49 13.64 16.78
C SER A 226 1.89 12.26 16.95
N ASP A 227 2.72 11.23 16.83
CA ASP A 227 2.33 9.86 17.08
C ASP A 227 3.40 9.07 17.83
N TYR A 228 2.97 7.93 18.35
CA TYR A 228 3.81 6.95 19.01
C TYR A 228 3.39 5.56 18.56
N GLY A 229 4.37 4.75 18.14
CA GLY A 229 4.19 3.36 17.74
C GLY A 229 4.78 2.39 18.76
N TRP A 230 4.03 1.35 19.11
CA TRP A 230 4.46 0.23 19.94
C TRP A 230 4.45 -1.06 19.11
N SER A 231 5.59 -1.73 18.97
CA SER A 231 5.65 -3.05 18.34
C SER A 231 5.43 -4.16 19.38
N PHE A 232 4.50 -5.06 19.10
CA PHE A 232 4.27 -6.26 19.90
C PHE A 232 5.13 -7.39 19.34
N GLY A 233 6.33 -7.55 19.91
CA GLY A 233 7.29 -8.57 19.50
C GLY A 233 8.47 -7.99 18.73
N GLU A 234 9.23 -8.89 18.13
CA GLU A 234 10.37 -8.51 17.30
C GLU A 234 9.91 -8.16 15.89
N ILE A 235 10.55 -7.15 15.28
CA ILE A 235 10.32 -6.83 13.87
C ILE A 235 11.13 -7.84 13.06
N SER A 236 10.42 -8.76 12.39
CA SER A 236 11.05 -9.82 11.59
C SER A 236 11.92 -9.24 10.48
N ALA A 237 13.05 -9.89 10.19
CA ALA A 237 14.00 -9.42 9.19
C ALA A 237 13.37 -9.26 7.78
N GLY A 238 12.33 -10.04 7.46
CA GLY A 238 11.58 -9.91 6.21
C GLY A 238 10.71 -8.65 6.13
N MET A 239 10.36 -8.08 7.28
CA MET A 239 9.55 -6.88 7.45
C MET A 239 10.36 -5.64 7.88
N GLN A 240 11.66 -5.77 8.13
CA GLN A 240 12.52 -4.62 8.44
C GLN A 240 12.70 -3.70 7.22
N ASN A 241 12.56 -2.40 7.44
CA ASN A 241 12.92 -1.39 6.45
C ASN A 241 14.42 -1.15 6.47
N TRP A 242 15.05 -1.26 5.31
CA TRP A 242 16.43 -0.83 5.12
C TRP A 242 16.37 0.65 4.74
N MET A 243 16.79 1.53 5.65
CA MET A 243 17.00 2.95 5.36
C MET A 243 18.27 3.15 4.54
#